data_AF-A0A4R0FJA7-F1
#
_entry.id   AF-A0A4R0FJA7-F1
#
_cell.length_a   1.000
_cell.length_b   1.000
_cell.length_c   1.000
_cell.angle_alpha   90.00
_cell.angle_beta   90.00
_cell.angle_gamma   90.00
#
_symmetry.space_group_name_H-M   'P 1'
#
loop_
_entity.id
_entity.type
_entity.pdbx_description
1 polymer ?
#
loop_
_entity_poly.entity_id
_entity_poly.type
_entity_poly.pdbx_seq_one_letter_code
_entity_poly.pdbx_strand_id
1 'polypeptide(L)' 'MEHIERESMEFDVVIVGAGPAGLSAAIKIRQLAIENNLSDLSVCVVEKGSEVGAHILSGAVLEPRAINEL' A
#
# COMPACT_ATOMS: atom_id res chain seq x y z
N MET A 1 34.04 5.95 9.33
CA MET A 1 32.68 6.28 8.85
C MET A 1 31.81 6.36 10.07
N GLU A 2 31.19 7.52 10.32
CA GLU A 2 30.17 7.64 11.36
C GLU A 2 29.05 6.63 11.09
N HIS A 3 28.66 5.90 12.12
CA HIS A 3 27.62 4.89 12.01
C HIS A 3 26.28 5.63 12.08
N ILE A 4 25.61 5.78 10.94
CA ILE A 4 24.25 6.35 10.91
C ILE A 4 23.32 5.30 11.51
N GLU A 5 22.79 5.60 12.70
CA GLU A 5 21.73 4.82 13.32
C GLU A 5 20.43 5.03 12.54
N ARG A 6 19.78 3.95 12.11
CA ARG A 6 18.54 4.00 11.32
C ARG A 6 17.36 3.68 12.22
N GLU A 7 16.33 4.52 12.18
CA GLU A 7 15.04 4.20 12.79
C GLU A 7 14.40 3.00 12.07
N SER A 8 13.72 2.16 12.85
CA SER A 8 13.04 0.96 12.37
C SER A 8 11.67 0.80 13.03
N MET A 9 10.70 0.33 12.26
CA MET A 9 9.37 -0.03 12.73
C MET A 9 8.97 -1.39 12.14
N GLU A 10 8.24 -2.20 12.89
CA GLU A 10 7.76 -3.52 12.44
C GLU A 10 6.33 -3.44 11.89
N PHE A 11 6.10 -4.15 10.79
CA PHE A 11 4.79 -4.33 10.17
C PHE A 11 4.70 -5.75 9.61
N ASP A 12 3.49 -6.33 9.58
CA ASP A 12 3.27 -7.67 8.99
C ASP A 12 3.45 -7.64 7.47
N VAL A 13 3.02 -6.54 6.84
CA VAL A 13 3.19 -6.29 5.40
C VAL A 13 3.66 -4.85 5.16
N VAL A 14 4.70 -4.70 4.34
CA VAL A 14 5.16 -3.41 3.82
C VAL A 14 5.03 -3.39 2.30
N ILE A 15 4.35 -2.37 1.78
CA ILE A 15 4.14 -2.15 0.34
C ILE A 15 4.86 -0.86 -0.06
N VAL A 16 5.75 -0.95 -1.04
CA VAL A 16 6.50 0.20 -1.56
C VAL A 16 5.82 0.74 -2.81
N GLY A 17 5.26 1.94 -2.71
CA GLY A 17 4.54 2.67 -3.74
C GLY A 17 3.02 2.67 -3.51
N ALA A 18 2.42 3.86 -3.44
CA ALA A 18 0.98 4.05 -3.32
C ALA A 18 0.32 4.31 -4.69
N GLY A 19 0.74 3.57 -5.71
CA GLY A 19 0.04 3.51 -7.00
C GLY A 19 -1.15 2.55 -6.97
N PRO A 20 -1.89 2.39 -8.10
CA PRO A 20 -3.06 1.52 -8.16
C PRO A 20 -2.78 0.10 -7.68
N ALA A 21 -1.68 -0.53 -8.11
CA ALA A 21 -1.34 -1.89 -7.69
C ALA A 21 -1.04 -2.00 -6.17
N GLY A 22 -0.27 -1.06 -5.62
CA GLY A 22 0.10 -1.07 -4.20
C GLY A 22 -1.10 -0.83 -3.30
N LEU A 23 -1.96 0.12 -3.66
CA LEU A 23 -3.20 0.38 -2.92
C LEU A 23 -4.20 -0.77 -3.04
N SER A 24 -4.37 -1.38 -4.23
CA SER A 24 -5.22 -2.56 -4.38
C SER A 24 -4.74 -3.73 -3.53
N ALA A 25 -3.43 -3.98 -3.47
CA ALA A 25 -2.86 -5.01 -2.60
C ALA A 25 -3.12 -4.71 -1.13
N ALA A 26 -2.86 -3.47 -0.68
CA ALA A 26 -3.10 -3.05 0.70
C ALA A 26 -4.59 -3.22 1.10
N ILE A 27 -5.50 -2.78 0.24
CA ILE A 27 -6.95 -2.87 0.45
C ILE A 27 -7.36 -4.34 0.54
N LYS A 28 -6.98 -5.19 -0.43
CA LYS A 28 -7.40 -6.59 -0.43
C LYS A 28 -6.82 -7.37 0.75
N ILE A 29 -5.57 -7.12 1.14
CA ILE A 29 -4.96 -7.72 2.34
C ILE A 29 -5.77 -7.35 3.58
N ARG A 30 -6.13 -6.08 3.75
CA ARG A 30 -6.93 -5.63 4.90
C ARG A 30 -8.36 -6.20 4.89
N GLN A 31 -9.00 -6.30 3.73
CA GLN A 31 -10.30 -6.97 3.60
C GLN A 31 -10.22 -8.44 4.03
N LEU A 32 -9.26 -9.20 3.48
CA LEU A 32 -9.04 -10.61 3.85
C LEU A 32 -8.70 -10.77 5.33
N ALA A 33 -7.92 -9.85 5.90
CA ALA A 33 -7.60 -9.86 7.32
C ALA A 33 -8.87 -9.70 8.18
N ILE A 34 -9.78 -8.79 7.82
CA ILE A 34 -11.07 -8.62 8.51
C ILE A 34 -11.91 -9.90 8.38
N GLU A 35 -12.04 -10.46 7.18
CA GLU A 35 -12.82 -11.68 6.91
C GLU A 35 -12.31 -12.89 7.72
N ASN A 36 -11.00 -12.96 7.97
CA ASN A 36 -10.36 -14.07 8.69
C ASN A 36 -10.12 -13.77 10.19
N ASN A 37 -10.73 -12.72 10.75
CA ASN A 37 -10.58 -12.29 12.16
C ASN A 37 -9.12 -11.97 12.56
N LEU A 38 -8.36 -11.39 11.63
CA LEU A 38 -6.98 -10.92 11.81
C LEU A 38 -6.91 -9.38 11.74
N SER A 39 -7.83 -8.66 12.40
CA SER A 39 -7.95 -7.20 12.31
C SER A 39 -6.68 -6.42 12.70
N ASP A 40 -5.82 -7.07 13.49
CA ASP A 40 -4.59 -6.50 14.02
C ASP A 40 -3.41 -6.61 13.04
N LEU A 41 -3.58 -7.30 11.89
CA LEU A 41 -2.57 -7.43 10.84
C LEU A 41 -2.20 -6.06 10.26
N SER A 42 -1.02 -5.57 10.57
CA SER A 42 -0.53 -4.26 10.22
C SER A 42 -0.03 -4.19 8.78
N VAL A 43 -0.51 -3.20 8.02
CA VAL A 43 -0.10 -2.96 6.62
C VAL A 43 0.41 -1.54 6.50
N CYS A 44 1.69 -1.39 6.13
CA CYS A 44 2.30 -0.10 5.83
C CYS A 44 2.41 0.09 4.31
N VAL A 45 1.96 1.24 3.81
CA VAL A 45 2.19 1.66 2.43
C VAL A 45 3.10 2.88 2.47
N VAL A 46 4.27 2.79 1.83
CA VAL A 46 5.21 3.91 1.74
C VAL A 46 5.17 4.50 0.33
N GLU A 47 5.07 5.82 0.23
CA GLU A 47 5.04 6.56 -1.04
C GLU A 47 6.10 7.65 -1.01
N LYS A 48 6.74 7.88 -2.16
CA LYS A 48 7.74 8.93 -2.34
C LYS A 48 7.11 10.31 -2.42
N GLY A 49 5.89 10.41 -2.97
CA GLY A 49 5.12 11.64 -3.08
C GLY A 49 4.83 12.27 -1.71
N SER A 50 4.74 13.59 -1.69
CA SER A 50 4.29 14.34 -0.50
C SER A 50 2.86 13.97 -0.08
N GLU A 51 2.10 13.43 -1.01
CA GLU A 51 0.76 12.90 -0.84
C GLU A 51 0.55 11.72 -1.80
N VAL A 52 -0.41 10.85 -1.48
CA VAL A 52 -0.80 9.75 -2.37
C VAL A 52 -1.30 10.33 -3.70
N GLY A 53 -0.72 9.87 -4.81
CA GLY A 53 -1.08 10.32 -6.15
C GLY A 53 -0.20 11.43 -6.73
N ALA A 54 0.63 12.12 -5.93
CA ALA A 54 1.48 13.22 -6.41
C ALA A 54 2.44 12.85 -7.56
N HIS A 55 2.79 11.56 -7.67
CA HIS A 55 3.65 11.03 -8.73
C HIS A 55 2.93 10.11 -9.72
N ILE A 56 1.60 9.98 -9.63
CA ILE A 56 0.83 9.20 -10.61
C ILE A 56 0.64 10.04 -11.87
N LEU A 57 1.09 9.51 -13.00
CA LEU A 57 0.83 10.06 -14.33
C LEU A 57 0.21 8.97 -15.19
N SER A 58 -0.95 9.25 -15.79
CA SER A 58 -1.67 8.30 -16.63
C SER A 58 -2.62 9.03 -17.58
N GLY A 59 -2.95 8.40 -18.71
CA GLY A 59 -4.08 8.81 -19.55
C GLY A 59 -5.45 8.45 -18.96
N ALA A 60 -5.46 7.67 -17.86
CA ALA A 60 -6.64 7.34 -17.05
C ALA A 60 -7.82 6.69 -17.80
N VAL A 61 -7.57 6.00 -18.92
CA VAL A 61 -8.55 5.11 -19.56
C VAL A 61 -8.45 3.74 -18.88
N LEU A 62 -9.39 3.45 -17.99
CA LEU A 62 -9.40 2.26 -17.16
C LEU A 62 -10.53 1.31 -17.56
N GLU A 63 -10.21 0.04 -17.71
CA GLU A 63 -11.21 -1.03 -17.74
C GLU A 63 -11.67 -1.30 -16.29
N PRO A 64 -12.98 -1.23 -15.99
CA PRO A 64 -13.46 -1.13 -14.62
C PRO A 64 -13.53 -2.47 -13.86
N ARG A 65 -13.33 -3.62 -14.49
CA ARG A 65 -13.51 -4.92 -13.83
C ARG A 65 -12.62 -5.06 -12.60
N ALA A 66 -11.34 -4.71 -12.70
CA ALA A 66 -10.40 -4.87 -11.60
C ALA A 66 -10.74 -4.02 -10.36
N ILE A 67 -11.31 -2.83 -10.55
CA ILE A 67 -11.75 -1.99 -9.43
C ILE A 67 -13.09 -2.45 -8.86
N ASN A 68 -13.94 -3.10 -9.66
CA ASN A 68 -15.20 -3.69 -9.19
C ASN A 68 -15.00 -5.01 -8.43
N GLU A 69 -13.92 -5.75 -8.71
CA GLU A 69 -13.52 -6.97 -7.99
C GLU A 69 -12.76 -6.66 -6.67
N LEU A 70 -12.30 -5.43 -6.50
CA LEU A 70 -11.57 -4.98 -5.32
C LEU A 70 -12.50 -4.70 -4.15
#